data_AF-A0A553RLQ1-F1
#
_entry.id   AF-A0A553RLQ1-F1
#
_cell.length_a   1.000
_cell.length_b   1.000
_cell.length_c   1.000
_cell.angle_alpha   90.00
_cell.angle_beta   90.00
_cell.angle_gamma   90.00
#
_symmetry.space_group_name_H-M   'P 1'
#
loop_
_entity.id
_entity.type
_entity.pdbx_description
1 polymer ?
#
loop_
_entity_poly.entity_id
_entity_poly.type
_entity_poly.pdbx_seq_one_letter_code
_entity_poly.pdbx_strand_id
1 'polypeptide(L)'
;MEMIVDDFAALEQVCKHCLPSGIHKFLFGPLTEFPVARHLMGALFGAISGVGLFFGLIHNIPMTAVQYVIVGCVFVGLCTVGGTFSSLFRCSIFLMFPSLIGSQGRTLIMVLVLNELYQGPIANIQHNVQDVASSMGCNIDLQITHSKLMWRMLTEPYVEVVEEIVNDSGYFHKEAENANKQFQKIRNEVMGSYGYDSLGQQSGQTANSTQEEYVEKTKARCDYVVQQGIERCREWFGVKWKECMDTIEAPLINNLLCIPMQFDFLCDVMRVMNPWCVEKIPIEGNFGQIYDKLNDSINKLAEHFTADLVLKKSEQQPVFGVNVLQDFSKELKRLFQEKAAIARKITGVINFLLSFTFITVFISAFGYVHKYCRDIRFDNVYITTYFRQIDARRNRGGKRYLLPLKKSEQGSLINPRSISIHASELMPVVVGFLQVAFLALFMCVLLAVDKIFYNIFDLIRRHTFTTYSFAKVQHADIRIGGDSILARILRKTVDCLPQPHSLSQSSYMWLLTTILLMALMCFMQVYTNRLRRVFTAFYFPKLRSVLLVPLKHMGCRLHWCRLCDGFVRHSSGVECTSSEACSMIFCQQCWADLDKVCPACFPHELEVEPDLCVDVYYG
;
A
#
# COMPACT_ATOMS: atom_id res chain seq x y z
N MET A 1 14.49 34.54 -34.45
CA MET A 1 13.67 35.08 -33.34
C MET A 1 14.36 36.33 -32.81
N GLU A 2 14.45 37.35 -33.67
CA GLU A 2 15.16 38.63 -33.45
C GLU A 2 14.11 39.75 -33.44
N MET A 3 13.34 39.92 -32.36
CA MET A 3 12.30 40.98 -32.37
C MET A 3 11.66 41.18 -30.99
N ILE A 4 12.30 41.89 -30.03
CA ILE A 4 11.61 42.21 -28.74
C ILE A 4 11.87 43.65 -28.21
N VAL A 5 12.58 44.56 -28.92
CA VAL A 5 12.69 45.98 -28.46
C VAL A 5 12.59 47.03 -29.57
N ASP A 6 12.29 46.61 -30.80
CA ASP A 6 11.83 47.53 -31.86
C ASP A 6 10.30 47.79 -31.80
N ASP A 7 9.61 47.18 -30.84
CA ASP A 7 8.17 46.83 -30.86
C ASP A 7 7.11 47.93 -30.66
N PHE A 8 7.42 49.24 -30.70
CA PHE A 8 6.33 50.20 -30.94
C PHE A 8 6.42 50.75 -32.35
N ALA A 9 7.55 51.34 -32.72
CA ALA A 9 7.75 51.87 -34.07
C ALA A 9 7.80 50.75 -35.13
N ALA A 10 8.53 49.64 -34.90
CA ALA A 10 8.59 48.54 -35.86
C ALA A 10 7.32 47.68 -35.84
N LEU A 11 6.68 47.45 -34.68
CA LEU A 11 5.37 46.78 -34.63
C LEU A 11 4.30 47.62 -35.33
N GLU A 12 4.27 48.92 -35.11
CA GLU A 12 3.38 49.85 -35.82
C GLU A 12 3.67 49.84 -37.32
N GLN A 13 4.94 49.78 -37.73
CA GLN A 13 5.36 49.79 -39.14
C GLN A 13 5.09 48.47 -39.87
N VAL A 14 5.26 47.32 -39.18
CA VAL A 14 4.86 45.99 -39.66
C VAL A 14 3.33 45.86 -39.68
N CYS A 15 2.64 46.32 -38.64
CA CYS A 15 1.17 46.32 -38.60
C CYS A 15 0.57 47.26 -39.66
N LYS A 16 1.25 48.36 -39.99
CA LYS A 16 0.87 49.26 -41.09
C LYS A 16 0.99 48.58 -42.45
N HIS A 17 1.91 47.61 -42.60
CA HIS A 17 2.08 46.81 -43.81
C HIS A 17 1.16 45.58 -43.86
N CYS A 18 0.90 44.93 -42.73
CA CYS A 18 0.14 43.66 -42.68
C CYS A 18 -1.35 43.84 -42.39
N LEU A 19 -1.77 44.92 -41.73
CA LEU A 19 -3.18 45.13 -41.36
C LEU A 19 -3.85 46.21 -42.24
N PRO A 20 -5.14 46.02 -42.57
CA PRO A 20 -5.97 47.05 -43.18
C PRO A 20 -5.89 48.37 -42.41
N SER A 21 -5.88 49.50 -43.11
CA SER A 21 -5.71 50.85 -42.55
C SER A 21 -6.69 51.17 -41.41
N GLY A 22 -7.90 50.60 -41.43
CA GLY A 22 -8.88 50.73 -40.35
C GLY A 22 -8.49 50.03 -39.05
N ILE A 23 -7.86 48.85 -39.13
CA ILE A 23 -7.42 48.09 -37.94
C ILE A 23 -6.13 48.70 -37.37
N HIS A 24 -5.24 49.19 -38.25
CA HIS A 24 -4.06 49.95 -37.84
C HIS A 24 -4.45 51.22 -37.05
N LYS A 25 -5.38 52.04 -37.58
CA LYS A 25 -5.92 53.21 -36.87
C LYS A 25 -6.63 52.84 -35.56
N PHE A 26 -7.33 51.71 -35.50
CA PHE A 26 -7.99 51.27 -34.27
C PHE A 26 -6.99 50.90 -33.16
N LEU A 27 -5.90 50.20 -33.50
CA LEU A 27 -4.87 49.74 -32.56
C LEU A 27 -3.92 50.85 -32.11
N PHE A 28 -3.49 51.73 -33.03
CA PHE A 28 -2.43 52.73 -32.77
C PHE A 28 -2.93 54.19 -32.78
N GLY A 29 -4.19 54.45 -33.18
CA GLY A 29 -4.77 55.79 -33.21
C GLY A 29 -5.16 56.34 -31.83
N PRO A 30 -5.39 57.67 -31.71
CA PRO A 30 -5.69 58.33 -30.44
C PRO A 30 -6.89 57.72 -29.72
N LEU A 31 -6.84 57.67 -28.37
CA LEU A 31 -7.85 57.04 -27.50
C LEU A 31 -9.29 57.56 -27.71
N THR A 32 -9.44 58.74 -28.32
CA THR A 32 -10.69 59.43 -28.63
C THR A 32 -11.38 58.94 -29.90
N GLU A 33 -10.67 58.28 -30.81
CA GLU A 33 -11.25 57.72 -32.03
C GLU A 33 -11.85 56.32 -31.76
N PHE A 34 -13.08 56.09 -32.21
CA PHE A 34 -13.86 54.84 -32.04
C PHE A 34 -14.10 54.37 -30.58
N PRO A 35 -14.69 55.20 -29.71
CA PRO A 35 -14.93 54.83 -28.31
C PRO A 35 -15.82 53.60 -28.15
N VAL A 36 -16.91 53.50 -28.94
CA VAL A 36 -17.87 52.39 -28.88
C VAL A 36 -17.21 51.06 -29.26
N ALA A 37 -16.43 51.04 -30.34
CA ALA A 37 -15.73 49.83 -30.78
C ALA A 37 -14.70 49.35 -29.76
N ARG A 38 -14.00 50.28 -29.06
CA ARG A 38 -13.05 49.93 -28.00
C ARG A 38 -13.73 49.37 -26.75
N HIS A 39 -14.90 49.89 -26.38
CA HIS A 39 -15.69 49.35 -25.27
C HIS A 39 -16.25 47.96 -25.63
N LEU A 40 -16.77 47.77 -26.85
CA LEU A 40 -17.22 46.46 -27.34
C LEU A 40 -16.09 45.42 -27.37
N MET A 41 -14.90 45.80 -27.86
CA MET A 41 -13.73 44.91 -27.84
C MET A 41 -13.27 44.60 -26.41
N GLY A 42 -13.32 45.58 -25.50
CA GLY A 42 -13.06 45.38 -24.08
C GLY A 42 -14.07 44.44 -23.41
N ALA A 43 -15.36 44.58 -23.74
CA ALA A 43 -16.43 43.69 -23.28
C ALA A 43 -16.20 42.26 -23.78
N LEU A 44 -15.94 42.10 -25.08
CA LEU A 44 -15.68 40.80 -25.70
C LEU A 44 -14.46 40.13 -25.08
N PHE A 45 -13.36 40.89 -24.90
CA PHE A 45 -12.16 40.40 -24.23
C PHE A 45 -12.48 39.98 -22.78
N GLY A 46 -13.20 40.81 -22.02
CA GLY A 46 -13.62 40.52 -20.65
C GLY A 46 -14.53 39.29 -20.54
N ALA A 47 -15.44 39.09 -21.48
CA ALA A 47 -16.32 37.93 -21.53
C ALA A 47 -15.54 36.64 -21.83
N ILE A 48 -14.71 36.64 -22.90
CA ILE A 48 -13.91 35.47 -23.30
C ILE A 48 -12.92 35.09 -22.21
N SER A 49 -12.18 36.08 -21.69
CA SER A 49 -11.24 35.84 -20.59
C SER A 49 -11.94 35.44 -19.29
N GLY A 50 -13.11 36.00 -19.00
CA GLY A 50 -13.94 35.63 -17.86
C GLY A 50 -14.39 34.17 -17.92
N VAL A 51 -14.83 33.70 -19.09
CA VAL A 51 -15.16 32.28 -19.31
C VAL A 51 -13.93 31.41 -19.06
N GLY A 52 -12.78 31.76 -19.64
CA GLY A 52 -11.53 31.00 -19.45
C GLY A 52 -11.07 30.93 -17.99
N LEU A 53 -11.12 32.07 -17.28
CA LEU A 53 -10.79 32.16 -15.86
C LEU A 53 -11.77 31.37 -14.99
N PHE A 54 -13.06 31.44 -15.30
CA PHE A 54 -14.09 30.68 -14.58
C PHE A 54 -13.87 29.17 -14.70
N PHE A 55 -13.62 28.67 -15.91
CA PHE A 55 -13.27 27.27 -16.12
C PHE A 55 -11.98 26.92 -15.38
N GLY A 56 -10.92 27.72 -15.48
CA GLY A 56 -9.66 27.44 -14.76
C GLY A 56 -9.81 27.39 -13.24
N LEU A 57 -10.70 28.20 -12.66
CA LEU A 57 -10.92 28.26 -11.21
C LEU A 57 -11.86 27.17 -10.69
N ILE A 58 -12.98 26.93 -11.40
CA ILE A 58 -14.12 26.18 -10.88
C ILE A 58 -14.21 24.76 -11.46
N HIS A 59 -13.48 24.41 -12.52
CA HIS A 59 -13.54 23.08 -13.14
C HIS A 59 -13.37 21.92 -12.14
N ASN A 60 -12.57 22.13 -11.09
CA ASN A 60 -12.26 21.10 -10.10
C ASN A 60 -13.07 21.20 -8.79
N ILE A 61 -14.01 22.15 -8.68
CA ILE A 61 -14.82 22.36 -7.48
C ILE A 61 -16.20 21.69 -7.69
N PRO A 62 -16.59 20.71 -6.85
CA PRO A 62 -17.90 20.07 -6.97
C PRO A 62 -19.01 21.07 -6.65
N MET A 63 -19.80 21.43 -7.66
CA MET A 63 -20.94 22.35 -7.56
C MET A 63 -22.17 21.72 -8.20
N THR A 64 -23.36 22.09 -7.72
CA THR A 64 -24.60 21.72 -8.43
C THR A 64 -24.71 22.50 -9.74
N ALA A 65 -25.40 21.94 -10.75
CA ALA A 65 -25.54 22.58 -12.06
C ALA A 65 -26.10 24.01 -11.97
N VAL A 66 -27.07 24.24 -11.07
CA VAL A 66 -27.67 25.57 -10.85
C VAL A 66 -26.66 26.56 -10.26
N GLN A 67 -25.91 26.14 -9.24
CA GLN A 67 -24.85 26.99 -8.64
C GLN A 67 -23.76 27.32 -9.67
N TYR A 68 -23.37 26.35 -10.49
CA TYR A 68 -22.36 26.53 -11.52
C TYR A 68 -22.75 27.62 -12.53
N VAL A 69 -24.01 27.60 -13.00
CA VAL A 69 -24.52 28.61 -13.95
C VAL A 69 -24.61 29.99 -13.29
N ILE A 70 -25.19 30.10 -12.08
CA ILE A 70 -25.36 31.38 -11.40
C ILE A 70 -23.99 32.04 -11.12
N VAL A 71 -23.06 31.30 -10.51
CA VAL A 71 -21.72 31.82 -10.19
C VAL A 71 -20.96 32.15 -11.47
N GLY A 72 -21.09 31.33 -12.52
CA GLY A 72 -20.50 31.57 -13.83
C GLY A 72 -20.99 32.87 -14.47
N CYS A 73 -22.30 33.07 -14.56
CA CYS A 73 -22.87 34.30 -15.12
C CYS A 73 -22.43 35.55 -14.34
N VAL A 74 -22.43 35.51 -13.01
CA VAL A 74 -21.98 36.63 -12.17
C VAL A 74 -20.50 36.92 -12.41
N PHE A 75 -19.65 35.89 -12.41
CA PHE A 75 -18.21 36.03 -12.61
C PHE A 75 -17.87 36.58 -14.00
N VAL A 76 -18.44 36.00 -15.06
CA VAL A 76 -18.23 36.50 -16.44
C VAL A 76 -18.77 37.92 -16.60
N GLY A 77 -19.90 38.26 -15.96
CA GLY A 77 -20.43 39.62 -15.93
C GLY A 77 -19.44 40.61 -15.32
N LEU A 78 -18.85 40.28 -14.17
CA LEU A 78 -17.82 41.10 -13.53
C LEU A 78 -16.56 41.26 -14.40
N CYS A 79 -16.09 40.19 -15.04
CA CYS A 79 -14.96 40.25 -15.97
C CYS A 79 -15.28 41.10 -17.20
N THR A 80 -16.52 41.06 -17.69
CA THR A 80 -16.97 41.89 -18.82
C THR A 80 -16.92 43.38 -18.45
N VAL A 81 -17.45 43.75 -17.29
CA VAL A 81 -17.38 45.13 -16.76
C VAL A 81 -15.93 45.57 -16.51
N GLY A 82 -15.09 44.68 -15.99
CA GLY A 82 -13.65 44.93 -15.82
C GLY A 82 -12.95 45.16 -17.16
N GLY A 83 -13.28 44.36 -18.17
CA GLY A 83 -12.71 44.45 -19.52
C GLY A 83 -13.12 45.71 -20.27
N THR A 84 -14.35 46.20 -20.07
CA THR A 84 -14.81 47.45 -20.70
C THR A 84 -14.14 48.69 -20.11
N PHE A 85 -14.09 48.80 -18.78
CA PHE A 85 -13.75 50.07 -18.12
C PHE A 85 -12.32 50.12 -17.56
N SER A 86 -11.67 48.98 -17.28
CA SER A 86 -10.38 48.97 -16.58
C SER A 86 -9.22 48.51 -17.47
N SER A 87 -8.29 49.43 -17.75
CA SER A 87 -7.01 49.09 -18.40
C SER A 87 -6.11 48.24 -17.49
N LEU A 88 -6.20 48.42 -16.17
CA LEU A 88 -5.46 47.61 -15.20
C LEU A 88 -5.90 46.15 -15.25
N PHE A 89 -7.21 45.90 -15.35
CA PHE A 89 -7.77 44.55 -15.44
C PHE A 89 -7.36 43.86 -16.75
N ARG A 90 -7.53 44.55 -17.89
CA ARG A 90 -7.12 44.04 -19.22
C ARG A 90 -5.64 43.66 -19.25
N CYS A 91 -4.77 44.54 -18.76
CA CYS A 91 -3.35 44.28 -18.67
C CYS A 91 -3.07 43.08 -17.74
N SER A 92 -3.70 43.00 -16.58
CA SER A 92 -3.48 41.92 -15.61
C SER A 92 -3.84 40.55 -16.19
N ILE A 93 -4.97 40.43 -16.88
CA ILE A 93 -5.36 39.18 -17.57
C ILE A 93 -4.32 38.83 -18.63
N PHE A 94 -3.91 39.81 -19.44
CA PHE A 94 -2.94 39.57 -20.50
C PHE A 94 -1.58 39.13 -19.95
N LEU A 95 -1.19 39.64 -18.78
CA LEU A 95 0.02 39.22 -18.07
C LEU A 95 -0.07 37.83 -17.44
N MET A 96 -1.26 37.24 -17.28
CA MET A 96 -1.36 35.85 -16.81
C MET A 96 -0.72 34.89 -17.81
N PHE A 97 -0.83 35.15 -19.12
CA PHE A 97 -0.27 34.28 -20.16
C PHE A 97 1.27 34.10 -20.05
N PRO A 98 2.09 35.17 -20.05
CA PRO A 98 3.53 35.01 -19.84
C PRO A 98 3.86 34.49 -18.43
N SER A 99 3.05 34.82 -17.41
CA SER A 99 3.25 34.30 -16.05
C SER A 99 3.05 32.78 -15.97
N LEU A 100 2.11 32.23 -16.75
CA LEU A 100 1.86 30.79 -16.87
C LEU A 100 2.97 30.07 -17.64
N ILE A 101 3.69 30.74 -18.54
CA ILE A 101 4.84 30.10 -19.22
C ILE A 101 6.10 30.13 -18.34
N GLY A 102 6.14 31.02 -17.35
CA GLY A 102 7.26 31.17 -16.41
C GLY A 102 7.17 30.27 -15.17
N SER A 103 7.66 30.78 -14.05
CA SER A 103 7.78 30.01 -12.79
C SER A 103 6.44 29.52 -12.23
N GLN A 104 5.36 30.30 -12.39
CA GLN A 104 4.06 29.95 -11.83
C GLN A 104 3.41 28.76 -12.55
N GLY A 105 3.57 28.66 -13.87
CA GLY A 105 3.08 27.48 -14.58
C GLY A 105 3.88 26.24 -14.29
N ARG A 106 5.19 26.34 -13.99
CA ARG A 106 5.94 25.18 -13.49
C ARG A 106 5.38 24.67 -12.17
N THR A 107 4.93 25.55 -11.28
CA THR A 107 4.24 25.15 -10.04
C THR A 107 2.92 24.42 -10.35
N LEU A 108 2.13 24.93 -11.31
CA LEU A 108 0.91 24.27 -11.76
C LEU A 108 1.20 22.88 -12.35
N ILE A 109 2.17 22.77 -13.24
CA ILE A 109 2.60 21.49 -13.82
C ILE A 109 3.15 20.55 -12.75
N MET A 110 3.90 21.05 -11.76
CA MET A 110 4.40 20.23 -10.66
C MET A 110 3.25 19.59 -9.86
N VAL A 111 2.17 20.33 -9.59
CA VAL A 111 0.97 19.76 -8.93
C VAL A 111 0.32 18.68 -9.81
N LEU A 112 0.25 18.89 -11.13
CA LEU A 112 -0.24 17.87 -12.07
C LEU A 112 0.67 16.63 -12.10
N VAL A 113 1.99 16.82 -12.10
CA VAL A 113 2.95 15.71 -12.05
C VAL A 113 2.80 14.91 -10.76
N LEU A 114 2.61 15.57 -9.62
CA LEU A 114 2.35 14.89 -8.35
C LEU A 114 1.04 14.07 -8.40
N ASN A 115 0.02 14.55 -9.10
CA ASN A 115 -1.21 13.80 -9.31
C ASN A 115 -0.99 12.54 -10.16
N GLU A 116 -0.32 12.69 -11.30
CA GLU A 116 -0.03 11.57 -12.21
C GLU A 116 0.95 10.58 -11.60
N LEU A 117 1.90 11.06 -10.78
CA LEU A 117 2.76 10.20 -9.97
C LEU A 117 1.95 9.32 -9.01
N TYR A 118 0.95 9.93 -8.37
CA TYR A 118 0.10 9.25 -7.42
C TYR A 118 -0.77 8.19 -8.10
N GLN A 119 -1.47 8.57 -9.17
CA GLN A 119 -2.38 7.68 -9.92
C GLN A 119 -1.65 6.68 -10.83
N GLY A 120 -0.41 6.98 -11.21
CA GLY A 120 0.43 6.12 -12.04
C GLY A 120 1.32 5.20 -11.20
N PRO A 121 2.63 5.47 -11.09
CA PRO A 121 3.58 4.54 -10.48
C PRO A 121 3.29 4.23 -9.01
N ILE A 122 2.84 5.20 -8.20
CA ILE A 122 2.56 4.94 -6.78
C ILE A 122 1.38 4.00 -6.62
N ALA A 123 0.26 4.26 -7.31
CA ALA A 123 -0.89 3.37 -7.31
C ALA A 123 -0.55 1.99 -7.90
N ASN A 124 0.29 1.94 -8.94
CA ASN A 124 0.74 0.68 -9.54
C ASN A 124 1.57 -0.16 -8.58
N ILE A 125 2.53 0.46 -7.86
CA ILE A 125 3.29 -0.21 -6.79
C ILE A 125 2.35 -0.73 -5.71
N GLN A 126 1.39 0.08 -5.26
CA GLN A 126 0.42 -0.33 -4.24
C GLN A 126 -0.43 -1.52 -4.71
N HIS A 127 -0.87 -1.51 -5.97
CA HIS A 127 -1.63 -2.62 -6.55
C HIS A 127 -0.79 -3.90 -6.62
N ASN A 128 0.45 -3.81 -7.11
CA ASN A 128 1.39 -4.93 -7.15
C ASN A 128 1.68 -5.50 -5.76
N VAL A 129 1.86 -4.64 -4.75
CA VAL A 129 2.03 -5.06 -3.35
C VAL A 129 0.77 -5.73 -2.81
N GLN A 130 -0.41 -5.19 -3.12
CA GLN A 130 -1.69 -5.75 -2.69
C GLN A 130 -1.95 -7.14 -3.32
N ASP A 131 -1.67 -7.30 -4.60
CA ASP A 131 -1.84 -8.57 -5.30
C ASP A 131 -0.91 -9.64 -4.75
N VAL A 132 0.32 -9.26 -4.40
CA VAL A 132 1.28 -10.19 -3.77
C VAL A 132 0.89 -10.54 -2.35
N ALA A 133 0.46 -9.56 -1.55
CA ALA A 133 -0.06 -9.84 -0.21
C ALA A 133 -1.28 -10.77 -0.26
N SER A 134 -2.16 -10.58 -1.24
CA SER A 134 -3.35 -11.43 -1.48
C SER A 134 -2.96 -12.83 -1.95
N SER A 135 -2.00 -12.93 -2.88
CA SER A 135 -1.42 -14.18 -3.37
C SER A 135 -0.76 -14.96 -2.22
N MET A 136 0.02 -14.28 -1.37
CA MET A 136 0.65 -14.90 -0.20
C MET A 136 -0.39 -15.41 0.79
N GLY A 137 -1.44 -14.63 1.07
CA GLY A 137 -2.58 -15.06 1.87
C GLY A 137 -3.29 -16.29 1.30
N CYS A 138 -3.49 -16.34 -0.02
CA CYS A 138 -4.06 -17.50 -0.71
C CYS A 138 -3.18 -18.75 -0.60
N ASN A 139 -1.85 -18.61 -0.79
CA ASN A 139 -0.90 -19.71 -0.63
C ASN A 139 -0.89 -20.26 0.80
N ILE A 140 -0.99 -19.37 1.78
CA ILE A 140 -1.13 -19.69 3.20
C ILE A 140 -2.40 -20.50 3.47
N ASP A 141 -3.55 -20.02 2.99
CA ASP A 141 -4.84 -20.71 3.16
C ASP A 141 -4.83 -22.10 2.48
N LEU A 142 -4.15 -22.19 1.33
CA LEU A 142 -3.95 -23.43 0.60
C LEU A 142 -3.08 -24.41 1.39
N GLN A 143 -1.94 -23.97 1.93
CA GLN A 143 -1.06 -24.80 2.77
C GLN A 143 -1.80 -25.33 4.00
N ILE A 144 -2.60 -24.49 4.68
CA ILE A 144 -3.42 -24.92 5.82
C ILE A 144 -4.41 -26.00 5.39
N THR A 145 -5.11 -25.78 4.28
CA THR A 145 -6.12 -26.72 3.78
C THR A 145 -5.47 -28.06 3.44
N HIS A 146 -4.29 -28.05 2.82
CA HIS A 146 -3.56 -29.27 2.48
C HIS A 146 -3.05 -30.00 3.71
N SER A 147 -2.47 -29.29 4.67
CA SER A 147 -2.03 -29.87 5.93
C SER A 147 -3.18 -30.52 6.70
N LYS A 148 -4.37 -29.89 6.71
CA LYS A 148 -5.59 -30.47 7.30
C LYS A 148 -6.03 -31.75 6.58
N LEU A 149 -5.98 -31.76 5.25
CA LEU A 149 -6.37 -32.92 4.45
C LEU A 149 -5.38 -34.07 4.63
N MET A 150 -4.08 -33.78 4.63
CA MET A 150 -3.03 -34.75 4.90
C MET A 150 -3.11 -35.32 6.32
N TRP A 151 -3.35 -34.47 7.32
CA TRP A 151 -3.59 -34.91 8.70
C TRP A 151 -4.78 -35.85 8.81
N ARG A 152 -5.91 -35.52 8.18
CA ARG A 152 -7.08 -36.42 8.16
C ARG A 152 -6.74 -37.76 7.51
N MET A 153 -6.17 -37.76 6.30
CA MET A 153 -5.81 -39.03 5.63
C MET A 153 -4.82 -39.88 6.41
N LEU A 154 -3.89 -39.28 7.15
CA LEU A 154 -2.94 -40.02 7.97
C LEU A 154 -3.53 -40.51 9.30
N THR A 155 -4.53 -39.84 9.87
CA THR A 155 -5.07 -40.17 11.20
C THR A 155 -6.35 -41.01 11.13
N GLU A 156 -7.16 -40.83 10.10
CA GLU A 156 -8.42 -41.57 9.89
C GLU A 156 -8.26 -43.09 9.98
N PRO A 157 -7.30 -43.75 9.29
CA PRO A 157 -7.15 -45.21 9.43
C PRO A 157 -6.72 -45.64 10.84
N TYR A 158 -5.95 -44.81 11.57
CA TYR A 158 -5.61 -45.12 12.96
C TYR A 158 -6.82 -44.95 13.88
N VAL A 159 -7.64 -43.93 13.66
CA VAL A 159 -8.87 -43.72 14.43
C VAL A 159 -9.84 -44.88 14.20
N GLU A 160 -10.00 -45.34 12.96
CA GLU A 160 -10.84 -46.51 12.63
C GLU A 160 -10.37 -47.78 13.37
N VAL A 161 -9.05 -48.08 13.34
CA VAL A 161 -8.49 -49.25 14.05
C VAL A 161 -8.70 -49.15 15.55
N VAL A 162 -8.49 -47.98 16.15
CA VAL A 162 -8.68 -47.80 17.60
C VAL A 162 -10.17 -47.86 17.97
N GLU A 163 -11.05 -47.33 17.13
CA GLU A 163 -12.50 -47.40 17.31
C GLU A 163 -13.00 -48.85 17.26
N GLU A 164 -12.47 -49.67 16.35
CA GLU A 164 -12.76 -51.11 16.30
C GLU A 164 -12.34 -51.83 17.59
N ILE A 165 -11.12 -51.57 18.08
CA ILE A 165 -10.63 -52.14 19.36
C ILE A 165 -11.50 -51.70 20.55
N VAL A 166 -11.94 -50.44 20.57
CA VAL A 166 -12.81 -49.90 21.62
C VAL A 166 -14.21 -50.52 21.55
N ASN A 167 -14.77 -50.69 20.35
CA ASN A 167 -16.07 -51.33 20.17
C ASN A 167 -16.05 -52.80 20.61
N ASP A 168 -14.96 -53.52 20.34
CA ASP A 168 -14.78 -54.91 20.74
C ASP A 168 -14.28 -55.09 22.18
N SER A 169 -14.00 -54.00 22.90
CA SER A 169 -13.50 -54.04 24.29
C SER A 169 -14.41 -54.87 25.22
N GLY A 170 -15.73 -54.75 25.06
CA GLY A 170 -16.70 -55.55 25.83
C GLY A 170 -16.65 -57.05 25.54
N TYR A 171 -16.37 -57.42 24.28
CA TYR A 171 -16.16 -58.83 23.90
C TYR A 171 -14.86 -59.37 24.51
N PHE A 172 -13.75 -58.63 24.41
CA PHE A 172 -12.48 -59.02 25.01
C PHE A 172 -12.57 -59.14 26.53
N HIS A 173 -13.28 -58.22 27.19
CA HIS A 173 -13.53 -58.27 28.62
C HIS A 173 -14.27 -59.56 29.01
N LYS A 174 -15.32 -59.91 28.27
CA LYS A 174 -16.10 -61.13 28.49
C LYS A 174 -15.26 -62.39 28.28
N GLU A 175 -14.39 -62.42 27.26
CA GLU A 175 -13.52 -63.56 27.00
C GLU A 175 -12.43 -63.72 28.08
N ALA A 176 -11.85 -62.61 28.55
CA ALA A 176 -10.91 -62.61 29.67
C ALA A 176 -11.57 -63.12 30.96
N GLU A 177 -12.80 -62.68 31.25
CA GLU A 177 -13.56 -63.15 32.40
C GLU A 177 -13.89 -64.66 32.27
N ASN A 178 -14.26 -65.11 31.07
CA ASN A 178 -14.53 -66.52 30.79
C ASN A 178 -13.28 -67.38 30.99
N ALA A 179 -12.12 -66.96 30.46
CA ALA A 179 -10.85 -67.65 30.65
C ALA A 179 -10.48 -67.77 32.14
N ASN A 180 -10.64 -66.68 32.90
CA ASN A 180 -10.44 -66.69 34.36
C ASN A 180 -11.40 -67.66 35.06
N LYS A 181 -12.70 -67.67 34.69
CA LYS A 181 -13.70 -68.62 35.24
C LYS A 181 -13.35 -70.09 34.94
N GLN A 182 -12.84 -70.41 33.75
CA GLN A 182 -12.41 -71.78 33.45
C GLN A 182 -11.17 -72.17 34.24
N PHE A 183 -10.20 -71.26 34.37
CA PHE A 183 -8.98 -71.52 35.13
C PHE A 183 -9.24 -71.68 36.63
N GLN A 184 -10.26 -71.00 37.18
CA GLN A 184 -10.71 -71.23 38.56
C GLN A 184 -11.09 -72.69 38.83
N LYS A 185 -11.64 -73.43 37.84
CA LYS A 185 -11.91 -74.87 38.02
C LYS A 185 -10.61 -75.66 38.18
N ILE A 186 -9.59 -75.35 37.38
CA ILE A 186 -8.26 -75.97 37.48
C ILE A 186 -7.62 -75.62 38.83
N ARG A 187 -7.70 -74.35 39.25
CA ARG A 187 -7.24 -73.90 40.57
C ARG A 187 -7.91 -74.68 41.70
N ASN A 188 -9.22 -74.90 41.63
CA ASN A 188 -9.95 -75.68 42.63
C ASN A 188 -9.56 -77.16 42.61
N GLU A 189 -9.25 -77.73 41.45
CA GLU A 189 -8.80 -79.13 41.35
C GLU A 189 -7.39 -79.34 41.94
N VAL A 190 -6.49 -78.40 41.64
CA VAL A 190 -5.09 -78.42 42.05
C VAL A 190 -4.95 -78.06 43.55
N MET A 191 -5.63 -77.00 43.99
CA MET A 191 -5.51 -76.48 45.36
C MET A 191 -6.59 -77.00 46.31
N GLY A 192 -7.64 -77.66 45.81
CA GLY A 192 -8.76 -78.15 46.61
C GLY A 192 -8.36 -79.22 47.61
N SER A 193 -9.11 -79.30 48.72
CA SER A 193 -8.89 -80.26 49.81
C SER A 193 -9.64 -81.58 49.64
N TYR A 194 -10.26 -81.83 48.49
CA TYR A 194 -11.04 -83.05 48.29
C TYR A 194 -10.17 -84.31 48.40
N GLY A 195 -10.75 -85.36 48.97
CA GLY A 195 -10.11 -86.68 49.03
C GLY A 195 -8.91 -86.77 49.99
N TYR A 196 -8.75 -85.83 50.92
CA TYR A 196 -7.83 -85.95 52.06
C TYR A 196 -8.27 -84.99 53.19
N ASP A 197 -9.46 -85.20 53.73
CA ASP A 197 -9.85 -84.60 55.01
C ASP A 197 -9.50 -85.61 56.11
N SER A 198 -8.26 -85.59 56.59
CA SER A 198 -7.89 -86.34 57.77
C SER A 198 -8.36 -85.60 59.03
N LEU A 199 -9.03 -86.35 59.91
CA LEU A 199 -9.23 -86.05 61.33
C LEU A 199 -8.21 -85.03 61.90
N GLY A 200 -8.63 -83.77 62.00
CA GLY A 200 -8.16 -82.83 63.02
C GLY A 200 -6.68 -82.45 63.06
N GLN A 201 -5.89 -82.67 62.01
CA GLN A 201 -4.54 -82.09 61.92
C GLN A 201 -4.46 -81.13 60.74
N GLN A 202 -4.72 -79.86 61.02
CA GLN A 202 -4.16 -78.78 60.23
C GLN A 202 -2.63 -78.89 60.32
N SER A 203 -2.02 -79.65 59.41
CA SER A 203 -0.61 -79.48 59.09
C SER A 203 -0.48 -78.15 58.35
N GLY A 204 -0.43 -77.06 59.13
CA GLY A 204 0.09 -75.77 58.69
C GLY A 204 1.60 -75.85 58.45
N GLN A 205 2.04 -76.80 57.63
CA GLN A 205 3.32 -76.70 56.95
C GLN A 205 3.02 -76.02 55.62
N THR A 206 3.33 -74.73 55.57
CA THR A 206 3.45 -73.97 54.33
C THR A 206 4.40 -74.70 53.41
N ALA A 207 3.86 -75.39 52.41
CA ALA A 207 4.65 -75.81 51.25
C ALA A 207 5.35 -74.57 50.68
N ASN A 208 6.66 -74.66 50.42
CA ASN A 208 7.44 -73.51 49.95
C ASN A 208 7.24 -73.26 48.45
N SER A 209 6.63 -74.22 47.74
CA SER A 209 6.28 -74.09 46.33
C SER A 209 4.96 -74.79 46.01
N THR A 210 4.25 -74.29 45.00
CA THR A 210 3.03 -74.91 44.46
C THR A 210 3.29 -76.34 43.97
N GLN A 211 4.53 -76.65 43.56
CA GLN A 211 4.95 -78.00 43.19
C GLN A 211 4.93 -78.96 44.39
N GLU A 212 5.49 -78.55 45.52
CA GLU A 212 5.50 -79.35 46.75
C GLU A 212 4.07 -79.58 47.25
N GLU A 213 3.25 -78.54 47.25
CA GLU A 213 1.85 -78.62 47.67
C GLU A 213 1.05 -79.60 46.81
N TYR A 214 1.23 -79.55 45.48
CA TYR A 214 0.56 -80.47 44.56
C TYR A 214 1.01 -81.92 44.74
N VAL A 215 2.33 -82.14 44.94
CA VAL A 215 2.89 -83.46 45.17
C VAL A 215 2.34 -84.08 46.45
N GLU A 216 2.35 -83.32 47.54
CA GLU A 216 1.87 -83.78 48.85
C GLU A 216 0.38 -84.13 48.79
N LYS A 217 -0.46 -83.22 48.27
CA LYS A 217 -1.90 -83.46 48.14
C LYS A 217 -2.21 -84.67 47.25
N THR A 218 -1.47 -84.87 46.17
CA THR A 218 -1.69 -86.02 45.26
C THR A 218 -1.39 -87.35 45.95
N LYS A 219 -0.30 -87.44 46.73
CA LYS A 219 0.03 -88.64 47.51
C LYS A 219 -1.03 -88.92 48.56
N ALA A 220 -1.45 -87.87 49.25
CA ALA A 220 -2.48 -87.90 50.28
C ALA A 220 -3.84 -88.39 49.72
N ARG A 221 -4.24 -87.93 48.53
CA ARG A 221 -5.44 -88.40 47.81
C ARG A 221 -5.35 -89.88 47.42
N CYS A 222 -4.17 -90.37 47.04
CA CYS A 222 -3.97 -91.79 46.72
C CYS A 222 -4.15 -92.66 47.97
N ASP A 223 -3.53 -92.28 49.09
CA ASP A 223 -3.69 -92.99 50.36
C ASP A 223 -5.15 -93.02 50.81
N TYR A 224 -5.88 -91.91 50.66
CA TYR A 224 -7.32 -91.87 50.95
C TYR A 224 -8.13 -92.85 50.11
N VAL A 225 -7.85 -92.96 48.81
CA VAL A 225 -8.54 -93.93 47.93
C VAL A 225 -8.23 -95.37 48.35
N VAL A 226 -7.00 -95.67 48.76
CA VAL A 226 -6.63 -97.01 49.26
C VAL A 226 -7.36 -97.32 50.57
N GLN A 227 -7.41 -96.37 51.51
CA GLN A 227 -8.12 -96.54 52.78
C GLN A 227 -9.63 -96.74 52.55
N GLN A 228 -10.24 -95.94 51.68
CA GLN A 228 -11.63 -96.13 51.23
C GLN A 228 -11.84 -97.54 50.65
N GLY A 229 -10.88 -98.06 49.89
CA GLY A 229 -10.91 -99.42 49.36
C GLY A 229 -10.87 -100.49 50.46
N ILE A 230 -10.02 -100.31 51.48
CA ILE A 230 -9.92 -101.23 52.63
C ILE A 230 -11.22 -101.23 53.43
N GLU A 231 -11.77 -100.06 53.73
CA GLU A 231 -13.02 -99.91 54.47
C GLU A 231 -14.17 -100.59 53.74
N ARG A 232 -14.36 -100.28 52.44
CA ARG A 232 -15.39 -100.93 51.61
C ARG A 232 -15.20 -102.45 51.50
N CYS A 233 -13.95 -102.94 51.48
CA CYS A 233 -13.66 -104.36 51.48
C CYS A 233 -14.08 -105.01 52.82
N ARG A 234 -13.75 -104.41 53.96
CA ARG A 234 -14.15 -104.92 55.29
C ARG A 234 -15.66 -104.93 55.46
N GLU A 235 -16.32 -103.85 55.01
CA GLU A 235 -17.77 -103.78 54.95
C GLU A 235 -18.35 -104.93 54.12
N TRP A 236 -17.75 -105.23 52.96
CA TRP A 236 -18.18 -106.33 52.10
C TRP A 236 -18.10 -107.69 52.81
N PHE A 237 -16.99 -108.00 53.50
CA PHE A 237 -16.89 -109.23 54.30
C PHE A 237 -17.95 -109.28 55.41
N GLY A 238 -18.16 -108.17 56.12
CA GLY A 238 -19.18 -108.07 57.17
C GLY A 238 -20.61 -108.29 56.65
N VAL A 239 -20.90 -107.83 55.43
CA VAL A 239 -22.18 -108.08 54.75
C VAL A 239 -22.29 -109.56 54.36
N LYS A 240 -21.25 -110.14 53.76
CA LYS A 240 -21.25 -111.55 53.32
C LYS A 240 -21.30 -112.56 54.46
N TRP A 241 -20.70 -112.23 55.60
CA TRP A 241 -20.83 -113.04 56.81
C TRP A 241 -22.29 -113.16 57.26
N LYS A 242 -23.02 -112.03 57.31
CA LYS A 242 -24.44 -112.03 57.70
C LYS A 242 -25.28 -112.84 56.71
N GLU A 243 -25.10 -112.61 55.41
CA GLU A 243 -25.81 -113.38 54.37
C GLU A 243 -25.54 -114.89 54.46
N CYS A 244 -24.30 -115.30 54.77
CA CYS A 244 -23.93 -116.72 54.95
C CYS A 244 -24.64 -117.34 56.17
N MET A 245 -24.63 -116.65 57.31
CA MET A 245 -25.28 -117.12 58.54
C MET A 245 -26.80 -117.25 58.39
N ASP A 246 -27.42 -116.35 57.61
CA ASP A 246 -28.86 -116.37 57.34
C ASP A 246 -29.27 -117.49 56.35
N THR A 247 -28.37 -117.94 55.46
CA THR A 247 -28.67 -118.93 54.42
C THR A 247 -28.54 -120.39 54.90
N ILE A 248 -27.68 -120.67 55.88
CA ILE A 248 -27.42 -122.05 56.37
C ILE A 248 -28.21 -122.30 57.66
N GLU A 249 -29.39 -122.94 57.52
CA GLU A 249 -30.32 -123.22 58.63
C GLU A 249 -29.88 -124.33 59.61
N ALA A 250 -28.70 -124.94 59.41
CA ALA A 250 -28.19 -126.03 60.26
C ALA A 250 -27.30 -125.49 61.41
N PRO A 251 -27.76 -125.52 62.68
CA PRO A 251 -27.10 -124.81 63.80
C PRO A 251 -25.77 -125.42 64.26
N LEU A 252 -25.43 -126.64 63.83
CA LEU A 252 -24.16 -127.30 64.17
C LEU A 252 -23.07 -127.11 63.09
N ILE A 253 -23.42 -126.63 61.88
CA ILE A 253 -22.51 -126.56 60.72
C ILE A 253 -22.38 -125.14 60.16
N ASN A 254 -23.35 -124.24 60.41
CA ASN A 254 -23.32 -122.85 59.96
C ASN A 254 -22.06 -122.10 60.41
N ASN A 255 -21.68 -122.28 61.67
CA ASN A 255 -20.54 -121.63 62.30
C ASN A 255 -19.20 -122.16 61.79
N LEU A 256 -19.16 -123.31 61.09
CA LEU A 256 -17.93 -123.86 60.51
C LEU A 256 -17.77 -123.42 59.03
N LEU A 257 -18.87 -123.42 58.26
CA LEU A 257 -18.85 -123.07 56.84
C LEU A 257 -18.71 -121.56 56.59
N CYS A 258 -19.21 -120.71 57.48
CA CYS A 258 -19.17 -119.26 57.30
C CYS A 258 -17.86 -118.61 57.76
N ILE A 259 -16.99 -119.29 58.52
CA ILE A 259 -15.68 -118.78 59.03
C ILE A 259 -14.85 -118.02 57.99
N PRO A 260 -14.73 -118.49 56.73
CA PRO A 260 -13.97 -117.75 55.72
C PRO A 260 -14.46 -116.31 55.48
N MET A 261 -15.73 -116.00 55.77
CA MET A 261 -16.30 -114.66 55.61
C MET A 261 -15.94 -113.70 56.76
N GLN A 262 -15.28 -114.18 57.82
CA GLN A 262 -14.71 -113.36 58.88
C GLN A 262 -13.26 -112.96 58.62
N PHE A 263 -12.67 -113.36 57.48
CA PHE A 263 -11.28 -113.04 57.13
C PHE A 263 -11.14 -111.64 56.54
N ASP A 264 -11.71 -110.63 57.21
CA ASP A 264 -11.62 -109.21 56.84
C ASP A 264 -10.17 -108.67 56.90
N PHE A 265 -9.29 -109.36 57.63
CA PHE A 265 -7.83 -109.13 57.61
C PHE A 265 -7.23 -109.25 56.20
N LEU A 266 -7.86 -109.99 55.28
CA LEU A 266 -7.42 -110.08 53.88
C LEU A 266 -7.54 -108.72 53.17
N CYS A 267 -8.43 -107.82 53.61
CA CYS A 267 -8.53 -106.47 53.07
C CYS A 267 -7.29 -105.62 53.36
N ASP A 268 -6.54 -105.94 54.42
CA ASP A 268 -5.28 -105.23 54.73
C ASP A 268 -4.17 -105.52 53.73
N VAL A 269 -4.33 -106.51 52.84
CA VAL A 269 -3.42 -106.70 51.67
C VAL A 269 -3.38 -105.44 50.81
N MET A 270 -4.49 -104.70 50.69
CA MET A 270 -4.53 -103.43 49.95
C MET A 270 -3.60 -102.37 50.55
N ARG A 271 -3.22 -102.49 51.83
CA ARG A 271 -2.27 -101.58 52.49
C ARG A 271 -0.86 -101.66 51.88
N VAL A 272 -0.56 -102.70 51.09
CA VAL A 272 0.64 -102.77 50.23
C VAL A 272 0.69 -101.64 49.20
N MET A 273 -0.43 -100.98 48.92
CA MET A 273 -0.51 -99.83 48.02
C MET A 273 -0.11 -98.51 48.68
N ASN A 274 -0.05 -98.39 50.02
CA ASN A 274 0.36 -97.13 50.67
C ASN A 274 1.82 -96.74 50.31
N PRO A 275 2.81 -97.67 50.37
CA PRO A 275 4.16 -97.38 49.85
C PRO A 275 4.18 -97.03 48.35
N TRP A 276 3.27 -97.62 47.57
CA TRP A 276 3.12 -97.33 46.15
C TRP A 276 2.63 -95.88 45.91
N CYS A 277 1.69 -95.39 46.73
CA CYS A 277 1.24 -94.00 46.70
C CYS A 277 2.37 -92.99 47.00
N VAL A 278 3.34 -93.36 47.86
CA VAL A 278 4.45 -92.47 48.22
C VAL A 278 5.60 -92.50 47.20
N GLU A 279 5.93 -93.67 46.67
CA GLU A 279 7.15 -93.89 45.86
C GLU A 279 6.91 -94.02 44.35
N LYS A 280 5.70 -94.40 43.91
CA LYS A 280 5.44 -94.81 42.52
C LYS A 280 4.49 -93.90 41.75
N ILE A 281 3.88 -92.89 42.36
CA ILE A 281 3.07 -91.90 41.62
C ILE A 281 4.02 -90.98 40.83
N PRO A 282 4.00 -91.02 39.48
CA PRO A 282 4.83 -90.15 38.67
C PRO A 282 4.19 -88.76 38.63
N ILE A 283 4.73 -87.83 39.43
CA ILE A 283 4.32 -86.42 39.40
C ILE A 283 5.37 -85.64 38.62
N GLU A 284 4.93 -84.92 37.60
CA GLU A 284 5.82 -84.13 36.76
C GLU A 284 6.48 -83.01 37.58
N GLY A 285 7.82 -82.96 37.55
CA GLY A 285 8.60 -82.06 38.42
C GLY A 285 8.45 -80.56 38.11
N ASN A 286 7.90 -80.20 36.95
CA ASN A 286 7.77 -78.82 36.48
C ASN A 286 6.33 -78.28 36.57
N PHE A 287 5.38 -79.05 37.09
CA PHE A 287 3.97 -78.68 37.11
C PHE A 287 3.71 -77.35 37.84
N GLY A 288 4.30 -77.16 39.03
CA GLY A 288 4.12 -75.96 39.85
C GLY A 288 4.58 -74.69 39.16
N GLN A 289 5.74 -74.70 38.48
CA GLN A 289 6.23 -73.53 37.73
C GLN A 289 5.32 -73.18 36.55
N ILE A 290 4.78 -74.18 35.87
CA ILE A 290 3.84 -73.99 34.75
C ILE A 290 2.53 -73.40 35.29
N TYR A 291 2.02 -73.97 36.38
CA TYR A 291 0.81 -73.49 37.04
C TYR A 291 0.96 -72.04 37.51
N ASP A 292 2.06 -71.69 38.19
CA ASP A 292 2.29 -70.34 38.71
C ASP A 292 2.38 -69.30 37.58
N LYS A 293 3.09 -69.62 36.49
CA LYS A 293 3.16 -68.76 35.29
C LYS A 293 1.80 -68.58 34.63
N LEU A 294 1.02 -69.65 34.54
CA LEU A 294 -0.31 -69.62 33.95
C LEU A 294 -1.29 -68.81 34.82
N ASN A 295 -1.22 -69.01 36.14
CA ASN A 295 -2.00 -68.28 37.13
C ASN A 295 -1.72 -66.77 37.08
N ASP A 296 -0.44 -66.38 37.03
CA ASP A 296 -0.03 -64.99 36.86
C ASP A 296 -0.50 -64.40 35.53
N SER A 297 -0.35 -65.14 34.43
CA SER A 297 -0.78 -64.71 33.10
C SER A 297 -2.29 -64.46 33.01
N ILE A 298 -3.10 -65.33 33.62
CA ILE A 298 -4.56 -65.20 33.63
C ILE A 298 -5.02 -64.07 34.54
N ASN A 299 -4.37 -63.87 35.70
CA ASN A 299 -4.69 -62.75 36.58
C ASN A 299 -4.37 -61.41 35.90
N LYS A 300 -3.22 -61.30 35.21
CA LYS A 300 -2.85 -60.10 34.42
C LYS A 300 -3.81 -59.86 33.27
N LEU A 301 -4.26 -60.91 32.59
CA LEU A 301 -5.25 -60.81 31.52
C LEU A 301 -6.58 -60.24 32.06
N ALA A 302 -7.05 -60.73 33.20
CA ALA A 302 -8.27 -60.23 33.81
C ALA A 302 -8.15 -58.77 34.28
N GLU A 303 -6.99 -58.36 34.79
CA GLU A 303 -6.75 -56.98 35.26
C GLU A 303 -6.68 -55.97 34.10
N HIS A 304 -5.90 -56.26 33.05
CA HIS A 304 -5.65 -55.28 31.98
C HIS A 304 -6.84 -55.01 31.06
N PHE A 305 -7.82 -55.92 30.97
CA PHE A 305 -9.04 -55.74 30.16
C PHE A 305 -10.21 -55.12 30.95
N THR A 306 -10.00 -54.64 32.17
CA THR A 306 -11.03 -53.92 32.96
C THR A 306 -11.05 -52.40 32.73
N ALA A 307 -10.11 -51.86 31.94
CA ALA A 307 -10.03 -50.42 31.69
C ALA A 307 -11.01 -49.97 30.59
N ASP A 308 -11.95 -49.09 30.94
CA ASP A 308 -12.85 -48.43 29.98
C ASP A 308 -12.05 -47.47 29.08
N LEU A 309 -11.75 -47.91 27.86
CA LEU A 309 -11.10 -47.09 26.84
C LEU A 309 -12.16 -46.18 26.18
N VAL A 310 -12.21 -44.92 26.61
CA VAL A 310 -13.09 -43.91 25.97
C VAL A 310 -12.32 -43.13 24.92
N LEU A 311 -12.62 -43.39 23.63
CA LEU A 311 -12.07 -42.62 22.52
C LEU A 311 -12.73 -41.23 22.45
N LYS A 312 -12.11 -40.22 23.04
CA LYS A 312 -12.56 -38.84 22.88
C LYS A 312 -11.95 -38.23 21.61
N LYS A 313 -12.69 -38.28 20.50
CA LYS A 313 -12.34 -37.55 19.27
C LYS A 313 -12.41 -36.05 19.57
N SER A 314 -11.26 -35.43 19.86
CA SER A 314 -11.19 -33.98 19.99
C SER A 314 -11.35 -33.37 18.61
N GLU A 315 -12.57 -32.98 18.25
CA GLU A 315 -12.78 -32.11 17.11
C GLU A 315 -12.00 -30.82 17.34
N GLN A 316 -11.05 -30.56 16.45
CA GLN A 316 -10.39 -29.27 16.26
C GLN A 316 -9.52 -28.80 17.44
N GLN A 317 -8.34 -29.39 17.60
CA GLN A 317 -7.21 -28.49 17.78
C GLN A 317 -6.91 -27.91 16.39
N PRO A 318 -7.23 -26.63 16.11
CA PRO A 318 -6.68 -26.01 14.92
C PRO A 318 -5.18 -26.20 15.02
N VAL A 319 -4.59 -26.85 14.01
CA VAL A 319 -3.13 -26.96 13.85
C VAL A 319 -2.55 -25.60 14.26
N PHE A 320 -1.71 -25.60 15.30
CA PHE A 320 -1.21 -24.38 15.94
C PHE A 320 -0.79 -23.37 14.85
N GLY A 321 -1.46 -22.21 14.77
CA GLY A 321 -1.19 -21.17 13.77
C GLY A 321 -2.29 -20.88 12.75
N VAL A 322 -3.32 -21.74 12.57
CA VAL A 322 -4.38 -21.48 11.57
C VAL A 322 -5.15 -20.17 11.82
N ASN A 323 -5.46 -19.85 13.08
CA ASN A 323 -6.17 -18.61 13.43
C ASN A 323 -5.30 -17.37 13.16
N VAL A 324 -3.99 -17.47 13.46
CA VAL A 324 -3.02 -16.40 13.22
C VAL A 324 -2.91 -16.07 11.73
N LEU A 325 -2.89 -17.09 10.87
CA LEU A 325 -2.79 -16.91 9.43
C LEU A 325 -4.11 -16.38 8.80
N GLN A 326 -5.28 -16.77 9.32
CA GLN A 326 -6.56 -16.18 8.89
C GLN A 326 -6.72 -14.72 9.31
N ASP A 327 -6.27 -14.38 10.52
CA ASP A 327 -6.30 -13.00 11.01
C ASP A 327 -5.36 -12.10 10.19
N PHE A 328 -4.20 -12.62 9.76
CA PHE A 328 -3.29 -11.93 8.85
C PHE A 328 -3.96 -11.55 7.51
N SER A 329 -4.67 -12.49 6.88
CA SER A 329 -5.38 -12.25 5.60
C SER A 329 -6.49 -11.19 5.73
N LYS A 330 -7.25 -11.23 6.83
CA LYS A 330 -8.29 -10.22 7.12
C LYS A 330 -7.70 -8.84 7.38
N GLU A 331 -6.61 -8.79 8.16
CA GLU A 331 -5.94 -7.54 8.49
C GLU A 331 -5.32 -6.89 7.25
N LEU A 332 -4.71 -7.67 6.35
CA LEU A 332 -4.23 -7.18 5.07
C LEU A 332 -5.36 -6.52 4.25
N LYS A 333 -6.50 -7.20 4.10
CA LYS A 333 -7.66 -6.64 3.37
C LYS A 333 -8.14 -5.33 3.98
N ARG A 334 -8.20 -5.24 5.32
CA ARG A 334 -8.59 -4.02 6.05
C ARG A 334 -7.63 -2.87 5.77
N LEU A 335 -6.33 -3.11 5.87
CA LEU A 335 -5.28 -2.10 5.64
C LEU A 335 -5.35 -1.53 4.21
N PHE A 336 -5.57 -2.36 3.19
CA PHE A 336 -5.69 -1.88 1.81
C PHE A 336 -6.95 -1.05 1.55
N GLN A 337 -8.10 -1.47 2.10
CA GLN A 337 -9.34 -0.69 1.98
C GLN A 337 -9.24 0.70 2.62
N GLU A 338 -8.56 0.79 3.77
CA GLU A 338 -8.33 2.06 4.46
C GLU A 338 -7.44 3.01 3.62
N LYS A 339 -6.39 2.47 2.98
CA LYS A 339 -5.49 3.26 2.11
C LYS A 339 -6.18 3.78 0.84
N ALA A 340 -7.11 3.02 0.27
CA ALA A 340 -7.90 3.47 -0.89
C ALA A 340 -8.83 4.66 -0.58
N ALA A 341 -9.32 4.78 0.66
CA ALA A 341 -10.10 5.96 1.09
C ALA A 341 -9.21 7.20 1.24
N ILE A 342 -7.98 7.03 1.72
CA ILE A 342 -6.98 8.10 1.81
C ILE A 342 -6.60 8.59 0.41
N ALA A 343 -6.47 7.69 -0.56
CA ALA A 343 -6.19 8.01 -1.96
C ALA A 343 -7.20 9.00 -2.55
N ARG A 344 -8.49 8.73 -2.36
CA ARG A 344 -9.57 9.63 -2.82
C ARG A 344 -9.51 11.01 -2.15
N LYS A 345 -9.13 11.08 -0.88
CA LYS A 345 -8.95 12.36 -0.18
C LYS A 345 -7.77 13.16 -0.75
N ILE A 346 -6.64 12.50 -1.06
CA ILE A 346 -5.46 13.14 -1.65
C ILE A 346 -5.80 13.78 -3.00
N THR A 347 -6.53 13.07 -3.87
CA THR A 347 -6.98 13.62 -5.15
C THR A 347 -7.85 14.87 -4.97
N GLY A 348 -8.72 14.89 -3.96
CA GLY A 348 -9.50 16.08 -3.59
C GLY A 348 -8.63 17.28 -3.18
N VAL A 349 -7.55 17.05 -2.42
CA VAL A 349 -6.60 18.10 -2.01
C VAL A 349 -5.83 18.65 -3.22
N ILE A 350 -5.40 17.78 -4.13
CA ILE A 350 -4.69 18.19 -5.35
C ILE A 350 -5.57 19.10 -6.22
N ASN A 351 -6.84 18.73 -6.40
CA ASN A 351 -7.81 19.53 -7.15
C ASN A 351 -7.99 20.94 -6.54
N PHE A 352 -8.04 21.03 -5.22
CA PHE A 352 -8.09 22.31 -4.51
C PHE A 352 -6.80 23.13 -4.72
N LEU A 353 -5.62 22.49 -4.65
CA LEU A 353 -4.34 23.16 -4.91
C LEU A 353 -4.24 23.70 -6.34
N LEU A 354 -4.74 22.96 -7.33
CA LEU A 354 -4.80 23.41 -8.73
C LEU A 354 -5.63 24.69 -8.87
N SER A 355 -6.85 24.73 -8.32
CA SER A 355 -7.67 25.94 -8.31
C SER A 355 -6.98 27.11 -7.59
N PHE A 356 -6.29 26.84 -6.48
CA PHE A 356 -5.55 27.85 -5.73
C PHE A 356 -4.38 28.45 -6.53
N THR A 357 -3.63 27.63 -7.29
CA THR A 357 -2.52 28.13 -8.12
C THR A 357 -3.00 29.14 -9.18
N PHE A 358 -4.17 28.93 -9.80
CA PHE A 358 -4.75 29.89 -10.74
C PHE A 358 -5.06 31.25 -10.09
N ILE A 359 -5.58 31.24 -8.86
CA ILE A 359 -5.82 32.47 -8.08
C ILE A 359 -4.48 33.19 -7.82
N THR A 360 -3.44 32.44 -7.42
CA THR A 360 -2.13 33.06 -7.17
C THR A 360 -1.49 33.67 -8.41
N VAL A 361 -1.71 33.09 -9.61
CA VAL A 361 -1.26 33.66 -10.88
C VAL A 361 -1.95 35.00 -11.14
N PHE A 362 -3.27 35.08 -10.95
CA PHE A 362 -4.01 36.33 -11.13
C PHE A 362 -3.57 37.41 -10.13
N ILE A 363 -3.44 37.06 -8.85
CA ILE A 363 -2.97 38.00 -7.80
C ILE A 363 -1.55 38.48 -8.12
N SER A 364 -0.66 37.58 -8.56
CA SER A 364 0.71 37.93 -8.94
C SER A 364 0.75 38.88 -10.14
N ALA A 365 -0.07 38.64 -11.17
CA ALA A 365 -0.17 39.50 -12.34
C ALA A 365 -0.70 40.89 -11.99
N PHE A 366 -1.82 40.96 -11.23
CA PHE A 366 -2.38 42.23 -10.76
C PHE A 366 -1.39 42.99 -9.86
N GLY A 367 -0.73 42.29 -8.94
CA GLY A 367 0.30 42.86 -8.07
C GLY A 367 1.50 43.40 -8.83
N TYR A 368 1.91 42.75 -9.93
CA TYR A 368 2.96 43.25 -10.80
C TYR A 368 2.54 44.55 -11.49
N VAL A 369 1.36 44.61 -12.11
CA VAL A 369 0.84 45.83 -12.75
C VAL A 369 0.72 46.97 -11.74
N HIS A 370 0.20 46.67 -10.55
CA HIS A 370 0.03 47.67 -9.48
C HIS A 370 1.36 48.24 -9.00
N LYS A 371 2.39 47.39 -8.79
CA LYS A 371 3.75 47.84 -8.43
C LYS A 371 4.38 48.65 -9.57
N TYR A 372 4.27 48.18 -10.80
CA TYR A 372 4.75 48.90 -11.99
C TYR A 372 4.13 50.30 -12.09
N CYS A 373 2.85 50.44 -11.74
CA CYS A 373 2.15 51.72 -11.80
C CYS A 373 2.47 52.67 -10.63
N ARG A 374 3.03 52.20 -9.51
CA ARG A 374 3.23 53.00 -8.29
C ARG A 374 4.69 53.26 -7.95
N ASP A 375 5.59 52.35 -8.27
CA ASP A 375 7.01 52.45 -7.90
C ASP A 375 7.89 52.63 -9.14
N ILE A 376 8.53 53.80 -9.22
CA ILE A 376 9.44 54.17 -10.31
C ILE A 376 10.71 53.31 -10.32
N ARG A 377 11.08 52.73 -9.16
CA ARG A 377 12.25 51.86 -9.04
C ARG A 377 11.94 50.40 -9.42
N PHE A 378 10.67 50.04 -9.50
CA PHE A 378 10.25 48.68 -9.79
C PHE A 378 10.55 48.31 -11.25
N ASP A 379 11.30 47.22 -11.46
CA ASP A 379 11.67 46.68 -12.77
C ASP A 379 12.35 47.71 -13.71
N ASN A 380 13.03 48.71 -13.12
CA ASN A 380 13.75 49.77 -13.83
C ASN A 380 15.23 49.40 -14.07
N VAL A 381 15.45 48.22 -14.63
CA VAL A 381 16.79 47.63 -14.81
C VAL A 381 17.21 47.59 -16.29
N TYR A 382 16.31 47.90 -17.23
CA TYR A 382 16.60 47.76 -18.66
C TYR A 382 16.75 49.08 -19.39
N ILE A 383 17.75 49.12 -20.27
CA ILE A 383 18.05 50.24 -21.16
C ILE A 383 17.17 50.13 -22.39
N THR A 384 16.08 50.88 -22.39
CA THR A 384 15.13 50.90 -23.51
C THR A 384 15.64 51.74 -24.68
N THR A 385 15.04 51.55 -25.85
CA THR A 385 15.26 52.40 -27.03
C THR A 385 14.89 53.85 -26.77
N TYR A 386 13.80 54.10 -26.05
CA TYR A 386 13.39 55.43 -25.61
C TYR A 386 14.47 56.11 -24.76
N PHE A 387 15.10 55.38 -23.83
CA PHE A 387 16.24 55.90 -23.06
C PHE A 387 17.42 56.25 -23.98
N ARG A 388 17.77 55.37 -24.94
CA ARG A 388 18.83 55.65 -25.93
C ARG A 388 18.54 56.88 -26.78
N GLN A 389 17.28 57.10 -27.19
CA GLN A 389 16.86 58.27 -27.96
C GLN A 389 16.96 59.56 -27.13
N ILE A 390 16.60 59.53 -25.84
CA ILE A 390 16.81 60.68 -24.95
C ILE A 390 18.30 60.97 -24.79
N ASP A 391 19.11 59.94 -24.54
CA ASP A 391 20.54 60.10 -24.30
C ASP A 391 21.28 60.60 -25.55
N ALA A 392 20.94 60.08 -26.73
CA ALA A 392 21.47 60.55 -28.01
C ALA A 392 21.09 62.01 -28.29
N ARG A 393 19.85 62.43 -27.98
CA ARG A 393 19.44 63.84 -28.08
C ARG A 393 20.23 64.75 -27.13
N ARG A 394 20.48 64.29 -25.90
CA ARG A 394 21.29 65.04 -24.93
C ARG A 394 22.73 65.18 -25.38
N ASN A 395 23.32 64.10 -25.92
CA ASN A 395 24.66 64.12 -26.49
C ASN A 395 24.78 65.10 -27.66
N ARG A 396 23.84 65.07 -28.61
CA ARG A 396 23.79 66.02 -29.74
C ARG A 396 23.63 67.47 -29.29
N GLY A 397 22.90 67.72 -28.20
CA GLY A 397 22.76 69.05 -27.60
C GLY A 397 23.91 69.47 -26.69
N GLY A 398 25.06 68.76 -26.69
CA GLY A 398 26.21 69.07 -25.83
C GLY A 398 25.96 68.89 -24.33
N LYS A 399 24.84 68.27 -23.93
CA LYS A 399 24.46 68.06 -22.52
C LYS A 399 25.07 66.76 -22.02
N ARG A 400 25.21 66.64 -20.69
CA ARG A 400 25.65 65.39 -20.04
C ARG A 400 24.77 64.20 -20.47
N TYR A 401 25.42 63.17 -20.99
CA TYR A 401 24.86 61.91 -21.47
C TYR A 401 25.44 60.72 -20.67
N LEU A 402 24.79 59.55 -20.73
CA LEU A 402 25.05 58.38 -19.88
C LEU A 402 25.71 57.20 -20.62
N LEU A 403 25.55 57.08 -21.95
CA LEU A 403 26.14 56.02 -22.76
C LEU A 403 27.45 56.49 -23.42
N PRO A 404 28.52 55.67 -23.50
CA PRO A 404 28.60 54.24 -23.22
C PRO A 404 28.75 53.92 -21.73
N LEU A 405 28.17 52.80 -21.31
CA LEU A 405 28.22 52.32 -19.92
C LEU A 405 29.64 51.96 -19.49
N LYS A 406 29.98 52.26 -18.23
CA LYS A 406 31.24 51.76 -17.63
C LYS A 406 31.18 50.24 -17.45
N LYS A 407 32.34 49.57 -17.44
CA LYS A 407 32.43 48.11 -17.22
C LYS A 407 31.75 47.66 -15.92
N SER A 408 31.78 48.48 -14.87
CA SER A 408 31.10 48.20 -13.60
C SER A 408 29.57 48.36 -13.66
N GLU A 409 29.05 49.15 -14.60
CA GLU A 409 27.60 49.43 -14.76
C GLU A 409 26.94 48.45 -15.74
N GLN A 410 27.71 47.82 -16.63
CA GLN A 410 27.21 46.77 -17.53
C GLN A 410 26.66 45.54 -16.78
N GLY A 411 27.15 45.29 -15.57
CA GLY A 411 26.69 44.21 -14.70
C GLY A 411 25.38 44.48 -13.95
N SER A 412 24.85 45.71 -13.98
CA SER A 412 23.61 46.06 -13.28
C SER A 412 22.46 46.45 -14.21
N LEU A 413 22.73 46.71 -15.50
CA LEU A 413 21.73 47.13 -16.48
C LEU A 413 21.58 46.11 -17.60
N ILE A 414 20.33 45.77 -17.92
CA ILE A 414 20.00 44.75 -18.93
C ILE A 414 19.69 45.43 -20.26
N ASN A 415 20.30 44.93 -21.35
CA ASN A 415 19.89 45.31 -22.70
C ASN A 415 18.79 44.34 -23.16
N PRO A 416 17.54 44.79 -23.36
CA PRO A 416 16.46 43.88 -23.68
C PRO A 416 16.56 43.27 -25.10
N ARG A 417 17.41 43.81 -25.99
CA ARG A 417 17.73 43.22 -27.31
C ARG A 417 18.78 42.10 -27.24
N SER A 418 19.49 41.96 -26.12
CA SER A 418 20.52 40.93 -25.98
C SER A 418 19.86 39.57 -25.78
N ILE A 419 20.20 38.58 -26.61
CA ILE A 419 19.77 37.18 -26.42
C ILE A 419 20.45 36.57 -25.19
N SER A 420 21.61 37.10 -24.81
CA SER A 420 22.38 36.63 -23.67
C SER A 420 21.63 36.85 -22.35
N ILE A 421 21.69 35.84 -21.50
CA ILE A 421 21.07 35.82 -20.17
C ILE A 421 21.97 36.61 -19.21
N HIS A 422 21.40 37.58 -18.53
CA HIS A 422 22.14 38.36 -17.55
C HIS A 422 22.27 37.60 -16.22
N ALA A 423 23.33 37.86 -15.43
CA ALA A 423 23.61 37.11 -14.21
C ALA A 423 22.46 37.16 -13.17
N SER A 424 21.77 38.30 -13.07
CA SER A 424 20.58 38.42 -12.19
C SER A 424 19.35 37.66 -12.71
N GLU A 425 19.26 37.41 -14.02
CA GLU A 425 18.20 36.62 -14.65
C GLU A 425 18.50 35.12 -14.59
N LEU A 426 19.78 34.74 -14.47
CA LEU A 426 20.24 33.36 -14.39
C LEU A 426 19.85 32.70 -13.05
N MET A 427 19.89 33.43 -11.94
CA MET A 427 19.58 32.88 -10.61
C MET A 427 18.18 32.22 -10.54
N PRO A 428 17.08 32.87 -10.98
CA PRO A 428 15.77 32.23 -11.05
C PRO A 428 15.70 31.00 -11.97
N VAL A 429 16.52 30.95 -13.03
CA VAL A 429 16.60 29.80 -13.95
C VAL A 429 17.28 28.63 -13.26
N VAL A 430 18.40 28.86 -12.57
CA VAL A 430 19.15 27.83 -11.83
C VAL A 430 18.28 27.22 -10.73
N VAL A 431 17.59 28.05 -9.93
CA VAL A 431 16.64 27.56 -8.91
C VAL A 431 15.54 26.72 -9.55
N GLY A 432 15.01 27.16 -10.70
CA GLY A 432 14.03 26.41 -11.47
C GLY A 432 14.54 25.06 -11.98
N PHE A 433 15.76 25.02 -12.50
CA PHE A 433 16.38 23.78 -12.98
C PHE A 433 16.66 22.81 -11.84
N LEU A 434 17.13 23.31 -10.69
CA LEU A 434 17.29 22.49 -9.48
C LEU A 434 15.96 21.87 -9.05
N GLN A 435 14.87 22.65 -9.04
CA GLN A 435 13.53 22.14 -8.73
C GLN A 435 13.10 21.02 -9.70
N VAL A 436 13.30 21.22 -11.01
CA VAL A 436 12.97 20.20 -12.04
C VAL A 436 13.87 18.96 -11.90
N ALA A 437 15.15 19.14 -11.58
CA ALA A 437 16.10 18.06 -11.39
C ALA A 437 15.75 17.19 -10.18
N PHE A 438 15.38 17.80 -9.04
CA PHE A 438 14.89 17.06 -7.87
C PHE A 438 13.61 16.29 -8.17
N LEU A 439 12.67 16.91 -8.91
CA LEU A 439 11.45 16.19 -9.31
C LEU A 439 11.78 15.03 -10.25
N ALA A 440 12.65 15.24 -11.25
CA ALA A 440 13.08 14.19 -12.17
C ALA A 440 13.79 13.03 -11.43
N LEU A 441 14.61 13.33 -10.43
CA LEU A 441 15.22 12.29 -9.59
C LEU A 441 14.15 11.49 -8.84
N PHE A 442 13.19 12.15 -8.21
CA PHE A 442 12.08 11.49 -7.51
C PHE A 442 11.25 10.61 -8.46
N MET A 443 10.95 11.11 -9.66
CA MET A 443 10.29 10.36 -10.73
C MET A 443 11.07 9.09 -11.08
N CYS A 444 12.37 9.22 -11.34
CA CYS A 444 13.23 8.10 -11.71
C CYS A 444 13.28 7.03 -10.62
N VAL A 445 13.35 7.43 -9.34
CA VAL A 445 13.32 6.49 -8.21
C VAL A 445 12.00 5.71 -8.18
N LEU A 446 10.86 6.39 -8.31
CA LEU A 446 9.56 5.72 -8.31
C LEU A 446 9.38 4.76 -9.49
N LEU A 447 9.79 5.16 -10.69
CA LEU A 447 9.73 4.30 -11.87
C LEU A 447 10.68 3.10 -11.77
N ALA A 448 11.87 3.30 -11.17
CA ALA A 448 12.80 2.21 -10.91
C ALA A 448 12.23 1.22 -9.89
N VAL A 449 11.65 1.71 -8.78
CA VAL A 449 10.97 0.88 -7.79
C VAL A 449 9.83 0.09 -8.45
N ASP A 450 8.94 0.76 -9.18
CA ASP A 450 7.84 0.09 -9.88
C ASP A 450 8.35 -1.02 -10.81
N LYS A 451 9.40 -0.73 -11.60
CA LYS A 451 9.98 -1.72 -12.51
C LYS A 451 10.64 -2.88 -11.77
N ILE A 452 11.31 -2.63 -10.64
CA ILE A 452 11.91 -3.66 -9.79
C ILE A 452 10.80 -4.56 -9.22
N PHE A 453 9.73 -3.98 -8.66
CA PHE A 453 8.59 -4.74 -8.12
C PHE A 453 7.94 -5.61 -9.20
N TYR A 454 7.66 -5.03 -10.38
CA TYR A 454 7.15 -5.78 -11.52
C TYR A 454 8.08 -6.95 -11.88
N ASN A 455 9.40 -6.69 -12.01
CA ASN A 455 10.36 -7.72 -12.39
C ASN A 455 10.47 -8.83 -11.33
N ILE A 456 10.49 -8.50 -10.03
CA ILE A 456 10.56 -9.47 -8.93
C ILE A 456 9.31 -10.34 -8.94
N PHE A 457 8.12 -9.77 -9.08
CA PHE A 457 6.88 -10.54 -9.05
C PHE A 457 6.66 -11.36 -10.33
N ASP A 458 7.08 -10.85 -11.48
CA ASP A 458 7.11 -11.61 -12.73
C ASP A 458 8.18 -12.74 -12.69
N LEU A 459 9.29 -12.52 -11.99
CA LEU A 459 10.28 -13.55 -11.70
C LEU A 459 9.69 -14.64 -10.81
N ILE A 460 9.02 -14.29 -9.71
CA ILE A 460 8.34 -15.25 -8.82
C ILE A 460 7.30 -16.05 -9.59
N ARG A 461 6.42 -15.38 -10.35
CA ARG A 461 5.39 -16.04 -11.16
C ARG A 461 5.99 -17.04 -12.15
N ARG A 462 7.07 -16.67 -12.84
CA ARG A 462 7.74 -17.55 -13.81
C ARG A 462 8.50 -18.69 -13.13
N HIS A 463 9.24 -18.42 -12.06
CA HIS A 463 10.09 -19.42 -11.43
C HIS A 463 9.37 -20.40 -10.51
N THR A 464 8.27 -19.99 -9.89
CA THR A 464 7.37 -20.91 -9.16
C THR A 464 6.82 -22.01 -10.08
N PHE A 465 6.69 -21.74 -11.39
CA PHE A 465 6.31 -22.76 -12.37
C PHE A 465 7.49 -23.57 -12.91
N THR A 466 8.70 -23.01 -13.03
CA THR A 466 9.83 -23.73 -13.65
C THR A 466 10.38 -24.90 -12.83
N THR A 467 10.14 -24.98 -11.52
CA THR A 467 10.50 -26.16 -10.72
C THR A 467 9.51 -27.31 -10.85
N TYR A 468 8.40 -27.13 -11.56
CA TYR A 468 7.45 -28.18 -11.91
C TYR A 468 6.93 -28.03 -13.35
N SER A 469 7.81 -28.04 -14.35
CA SER A 469 7.37 -28.35 -15.71
C SER A 469 8.47 -28.96 -16.57
N PHE A 470 8.24 -30.22 -16.93
CA PHE A 470 8.59 -30.78 -18.23
C PHE A 470 8.56 -29.70 -19.33
N ALA A 471 9.68 -29.55 -20.00
CA ALA A 471 9.96 -28.75 -21.20
C ALA A 471 8.83 -27.83 -21.77
N LYS A 472 9.03 -26.51 -21.59
CA LYS A 472 8.87 -25.44 -22.61
C LYS A 472 7.71 -25.57 -23.62
N VAL A 473 6.58 -24.89 -23.39
CA VAL A 473 5.71 -24.37 -24.47
C VAL A 473 5.06 -23.04 -24.04
N GLN A 474 5.11 -22.04 -24.93
CA GLN A 474 4.45 -20.74 -24.78
C GLN A 474 2.91 -20.89 -24.87
N HIS A 475 2.18 -20.17 -24.02
CA HIS A 475 0.70 -20.05 -24.01
C HIS A 475 -0.06 -21.38 -23.96
N ALA A 476 0.02 -22.08 -22.83
CA ALA A 476 -0.92 -23.16 -22.51
C ALA A 476 -2.00 -22.65 -21.56
N ASP A 477 -3.25 -22.56 -22.03
CA ASP A 477 -4.43 -22.60 -21.16
C ASP A 477 -4.55 -24.04 -20.64
N ILE A 478 -4.03 -24.28 -19.43
CA ILE A 478 -3.92 -25.64 -18.88
C ILE A 478 -5.27 -26.00 -18.25
N ARG A 479 -6.15 -26.62 -19.04
CA ARG A 479 -7.28 -27.39 -18.51
C ARG A 479 -6.75 -28.67 -17.87
N ILE A 480 -6.47 -28.62 -16.57
CA ILE A 480 -6.14 -29.80 -15.78
C ILE A 480 -7.38 -30.70 -15.73
N GLY A 481 -7.42 -31.78 -16.49
CA GLY A 481 -8.50 -32.77 -16.47
C GLY A 481 -8.40 -33.76 -15.30
N GLY A 482 -9.53 -34.20 -14.77
CA GLY A 482 -9.63 -35.17 -13.67
C GLY A 482 -9.83 -34.55 -12.27
N ASP A 483 -10.43 -35.31 -11.36
CA ASP A 483 -10.76 -34.91 -9.99
C ASP A 483 -9.82 -35.51 -8.93
N SER A 484 -8.59 -35.86 -9.33
CA SER A 484 -7.57 -36.31 -8.40
C SER A 484 -7.16 -35.21 -7.42
N ILE A 485 -6.66 -35.59 -6.24
CA ILE A 485 -6.19 -34.66 -5.21
C ILE A 485 -5.08 -33.76 -5.77
N LEU A 486 -4.13 -34.35 -6.51
CA LEU A 486 -3.06 -33.60 -7.18
C LEU A 486 -3.59 -32.58 -8.19
N ALA A 487 -4.61 -32.93 -8.98
CA ALA A 487 -5.23 -32.01 -9.94
C ALA A 487 -5.90 -30.80 -9.25
N ARG A 488 -6.59 -31.04 -8.12
CA ARG A 488 -7.20 -29.98 -7.30
C ARG A 488 -6.16 -29.08 -6.63
N ILE A 489 -5.07 -29.67 -6.13
CA ILE A 489 -3.91 -28.95 -5.57
C ILE A 489 -3.32 -28.01 -6.63
N LEU A 490 -3.03 -28.55 -7.81
CA LEU A 490 -2.39 -27.79 -8.88
C LEU A 490 -3.27 -26.62 -9.36
N ARG A 491 -4.58 -26.82 -9.61
CA ARG A 491 -5.49 -25.71 -9.99
C ARG A 491 -5.47 -24.58 -8.96
N LYS A 492 -5.65 -24.91 -7.68
CA LYS A 492 -5.68 -23.89 -6.62
C LYS A 492 -4.36 -23.17 -6.43
N THR A 493 -3.23 -23.86 -6.63
CA THR A 493 -1.90 -23.20 -6.59
C THR A 493 -1.74 -22.20 -7.72
N VAL A 494 -2.26 -22.50 -8.92
CA VAL A 494 -2.22 -21.56 -10.06
C VAL A 494 -3.08 -20.31 -9.79
N ASP A 495 -4.27 -20.50 -9.21
CA ASP A 495 -5.18 -19.39 -8.88
C ASP A 495 -4.62 -18.46 -7.80
N CYS A 496 -3.70 -18.94 -6.96
CA CYS A 496 -3.07 -18.17 -5.89
C CYS A 496 -1.81 -17.40 -6.31
N LEU A 497 -1.41 -17.35 -7.58
CA LEU A 497 -0.20 -16.65 -8.02
C LEU A 497 -0.41 -15.13 -8.20
N PRO A 498 0.63 -14.31 -7.94
CA PRO A 498 0.52 -12.87 -8.14
C PRO A 498 0.43 -12.55 -9.64
N GLN A 499 -0.42 -11.60 -10.00
CA GLN A 499 -0.52 -11.07 -11.36
C GLN A 499 0.15 -9.70 -11.41
N PRO A 500 1.43 -9.60 -11.80
CA PRO A 500 2.11 -8.31 -11.82
C PRO A 500 1.48 -7.40 -12.88
N HIS A 501 1.11 -6.20 -12.46
CA HIS A 501 0.60 -5.15 -13.33
C HIS A 501 1.75 -4.22 -13.75
N SER A 502 1.97 -4.11 -15.06
CA SER A 502 2.94 -3.18 -15.64
C SER A 502 2.34 -1.79 -15.78
N LEU A 503 3.12 -0.76 -15.47
CA LEU A 503 2.71 0.62 -15.75
C LEU A 503 2.51 0.84 -17.27
N SER A 504 1.45 1.54 -17.65
CA SER A 504 1.12 1.82 -19.05
C SER A 504 2.23 2.64 -19.73
N GLN A 505 2.52 2.33 -21.01
CA GLN A 505 3.46 3.10 -21.83
C GLN A 505 3.04 4.58 -21.96
N SER A 506 1.73 4.87 -21.95
CA SER A 506 1.21 6.25 -21.98
C SER A 506 1.67 7.05 -20.76
N SER A 507 1.68 6.44 -19.57
CA SER A 507 2.08 7.11 -18.33
C SER A 507 3.58 7.46 -18.34
N TYR A 508 4.43 6.56 -18.86
CA TYR A 508 5.86 6.86 -19.05
C TYR A 508 6.09 8.04 -20.00
N MET A 509 5.40 8.06 -21.14
CA MET A 509 5.51 9.13 -22.12
C MET A 509 5.01 10.47 -21.57
N TRP A 510 3.89 10.47 -20.83
CA TRP A 510 3.37 11.68 -20.18
C TRP A 510 4.36 12.26 -19.15
N LEU A 511 4.96 11.41 -18.31
CA LEU A 511 5.92 11.85 -17.31
C LEU A 511 7.20 12.42 -17.95
N LEU A 512 7.74 11.76 -18.98
CA LEU A 512 8.92 12.22 -19.70
C LEU A 512 8.68 13.55 -20.42
N THR A 513 7.57 13.66 -21.14
CA THR A 513 7.20 14.89 -21.88
C THR A 513 6.96 16.06 -20.91
N THR A 514 6.37 15.81 -19.75
CA THR A 514 6.11 16.85 -18.75
C THR A 514 7.39 17.39 -18.11
N ILE A 515 8.36 16.52 -17.79
CA ILE A 515 9.68 16.95 -17.30
C ILE A 515 10.41 17.79 -18.37
N LEU A 516 10.38 17.36 -19.63
CA LEU A 516 10.98 18.11 -20.73
C LEU A 516 10.31 19.48 -20.91
N LEU A 517 8.98 19.55 -20.83
CA LEU A 517 8.23 20.79 -20.89
C LEU A 517 8.63 21.74 -19.76
N MET A 518 8.72 21.26 -18.51
CA MET A 518 9.15 22.10 -17.40
C MET A 518 10.60 22.59 -17.55
N ALA A 519 11.50 21.75 -18.07
CA ALA A 519 12.88 22.15 -18.36
C ALA A 519 12.92 23.25 -19.42
N LEU A 520 12.12 23.14 -20.49
CA LEU A 520 11.96 24.18 -21.51
C LEU A 520 11.43 25.49 -20.89
N MET A 521 10.45 25.41 -20.00
CA MET A 521 9.90 26.57 -19.30
C MET A 521 10.95 27.29 -18.44
N CYS A 522 11.96 26.59 -17.90
CA CYS A 522 13.07 27.24 -17.20
C CYS A 522 13.84 28.21 -18.11
N PHE A 523 14.10 27.84 -19.36
CA PHE A 523 14.76 28.73 -20.33
C PHE A 523 13.82 29.84 -20.80
N MET A 524 12.56 29.51 -21.09
CA MET A 524 11.55 30.48 -21.53
C MET A 524 11.18 31.49 -20.42
N GLN A 525 11.45 31.20 -19.15
CA GLN A 525 11.20 32.09 -18.02
C GLN A 525 11.89 33.45 -18.16
N VAL A 526 13.11 33.50 -18.71
CA VAL A 526 13.84 34.77 -18.90
C VAL A 526 13.09 35.66 -19.89
N TYR A 527 12.72 35.10 -21.04
CA TYR A 527 12.05 35.83 -22.11
C TYR A 527 10.61 36.22 -21.73
N THR A 528 9.89 35.38 -21.01
CA THR A 528 8.53 35.68 -20.51
C THR A 528 8.53 36.80 -19.47
N ASN A 529 9.54 36.86 -18.60
CA ASN A 529 9.71 37.98 -17.66
C ASN A 529 9.98 39.29 -18.38
N ARG A 530 10.81 39.28 -19.44
CA ARG A 530 11.05 40.45 -20.30
C ARG A 530 9.77 40.87 -21.05
N LEU A 531 9.02 39.90 -21.58
CA LEU A 531 7.75 40.12 -22.29
C LEU A 531 6.68 40.75 -21.39
N ARG A 532 6.59 40.35 -20.12
CA ARG A 532 5.69 40.95 -19.13
C ARG A 532 5.89 42.46 -19.01
N ARG A 533 7.14 42.94 -19.06
CA ARG A 533 7.44 44.37 -19.04
C ARG A 533 6.96 45.06 -20.32
N VAL A 534 7.17 44.45 -21.48
CA VAL A 534 6.72 44.99 -22.79
C VAL A 534 5.20 45.16 -22.81
N PHE A 535 4.44 44.15 -22.39
CA PHE A 535 2.98 44.25 -22.32
C PHE A 535 2.52 45.33 -21.35
N THR A 536 3.16 45.45 -20.19
CA THR A 536 2.79 46.49 -19.21
C THR A 536 3.11 47.89 -19.73
N ALA A 537 4.24 48.05 -20.42
CA ALA A 537 4.61 49.30 -21.08
C ALA A 537 3.68 49.67 -22.25
N PHE A 538 3.09 48.68 -22.95
CA PHE A 538 2.10 48.91 -24.00
C PHE A 538 0.79 49.49 -23.46
N TYR A 539 0.27 48.96 -22.35
CA TYR A 539 -0.95 49.48 -21.72
C TYR A 539 -0.71 50.81 -20.97
N PHE A 540 0.49 51.01 -20.43
CA PHE A 540 0.84 52.17 -19.62
C PHE A 540 2.12 52.87 -20.14
N PRO A 541 2.12 53.42 -21.37
CA PRO A 541 3.32 53.97 -22.00
C PRO A 541 3.78 55.30 -21.36
N LYS A 542 2.85 56.06 -20.75
CA LYS A 542 3.10 57.39 -20.19
C LYS A 542 3.06 57.41 -18.66
N LEU A 543 3.60 56.39 -18.02
CA LEU A 543 3.59 56.30 -16.55
C LEU A 543 4.59 57.24 -15.85
N ARG A 544 5.20 58.20 -16.56
CA ARG A 544 5.74 59.42 -15.93
C ARG A 544 4.67 60.45 -15.55
N SER A 545 3.42 60.31 -16.03
CA SER A 545 2.38 61.35 -15.89
C SER A 545 1.10 60.92 -15.14
N VAL A 546 0.93 59.63 -14.83
CA VAL A 546 -0.33 59.10 -14.27
C VAL A 546 -0.39 59.18 -12.73
N LEU A 547 0.76 59.26 -12.04
CA LEU A 547 0.79 59.40 -10.57
C LEU A 547 0.30 60.78 -10.07
N LEU A 548 0.13 61.77 -10.96
CA LEU A 548 -0.28 63.14 -10.61
C LEU A 548 -1.78 63.41 -10.83
N VAL A 549 -2.52 62.55 -11.53
CA VAL A 549 -3.94 62.80 -11.85
C VAL A 549 -4.84 62.81 -10.61
N PRO A 550 -4.65 61.93 -9.60
CA PRO A 550 -5.46 61.99 -8.37
C PRO A 550 -5.08 63.19 -7.47
N LEU A 551 -3.80 63.61 -7.50
CA LEU A 551 -3.31 64.77 -6.73
C LEU A 551 -3.69 66.11 -7.36
N LYS A 552 -3.99 66.15 -8.66
CA LYS A 552 -4.48 67.34 -9.37
C LYS A 552 -5.92 67.73 -8.97
N HIS A 553 -6.69 66.79 -8.42
CA HIS A 553 -8.07 67.02 -7.98
C HIS A 553 -8.22 67.45 -6.51
N MET A 554 -7.16 67.38 -5.71
CA MET A 554 -7.12 67.96 -4.35
C MET A 554 -6.46 69.34 -4.44
N GLY A 555 -7.26 70.40 -4.39
CA GLY A 555 -6.90 71.79 -4.72
C GLY A 555 -5.88 72.48 -3.81
N CYS A 556 -4.70 71.89 -3.62
CA CYS A 556 -3.51 72.58 -3.10
C CYS A 556 -2.76 73.19 -4.28
N ARG A 557 -2.65 74.53 -4.34
CA ARG A 557 -1.86 75.28 -5.33
C ARG A 557 -0.36 74.96 -5.20
N LEU A 558 0.05 73.81 -5.72
CA LEU A 558 1.44 73.33 -5.74
C LEU A 558 1.96 73.46 -7.18
N HIS A 559 3.01 74.26 -7.37
CA HIS A 559 3.64 74.48 -8.66
C HIS A 559 4.73 73.44 -8.92
N TRP A 560 4.82 72.96 -10.16
CA TRP A 560 5.74 71.92 -10.57
C TRP A 560 6.53 72.42 -11.77
N CYS A 561 7.83 72.11 -11.81
CA CYS A 561 8.64 72.44 -12.96
C CYS A 561 8.24 71.58 -14.16
N ARG A 562 7.91 72.20 -15.29
CA ARG A 562 7.48 71.51 -16.51
C ARG A 562 8.50 70.54 -17.11
N LEU A 563 9.81 70.74 -16.87
CA LEU A 563 10.87 69.91 -17.44
C LEU A 563 11.28 68.70 -16.57
N CYS A 564 11.50 68.93 -15.27
CA CYS A 564 12.00 67.90 -14.37
C CYS A 564 10.91 67.28 -13.46
N ASP A 565 9.68 67.82 -13.50
CA ASP A 565 8.57 67.49 -12.59
C ASP A 565 8.96 67.55 -11.09
N GLY A 566 10.04 68.28 -10.77
CA GLY A 566 10.42 68.59 -9.40
C GLY A 566 9.43 69.58 -8.80
N PHE A 567 9.14 69.41 -7.51
CA PHE A 567 8.33 70.36 -6.76
C PHE A 567 9.03 71.72 -6.70
N VAL A 568 8.30 72.79 -6.99
CA VAL A 568 8.83 74.15 -7.00
C VAL A 568 8.01 75.00 -6.03
N ARG A 569 8.67 75.56 -4.99
CA ARG A 569 8.02 76.53 -4.11
C ARG A 569 7.71 77.79 -4.91
N HIS A 570 6.59 78.46 -4.60
CA HIS A 570 6.15 79.68 -5.29
C HIS A 570 7.23 80.78 -5.35
N SER A 571 8.17 80.80 -4.41
CA SER A 571 9.28 81.77 -4.36
C SER A 571 10.52 81.38 -5.20
N SER A 572 10.57 80.17 -5.77
CA SER A 572 11.75 79.64 -6.49
C SER A 572 11.43 79.09 -7.89
N GLY A 573 10.20 79.30 -8.36
CA GLY A 573 9.79 78.98 -9.73
C GLY A 573 9.95 80.16 -10.65
N VAL A 574 10.39 79.88 -11.88
CA VAL A 574 10.48 80.88 -12.93
C VAL A 574 9.31 80.67 -13.87
N GLU A 575 8.42 81.66 -13.93
CA GLU A 575 7.34 81.75 -14.91
C GLU A 575 7.88 82.25 -16.25
N CYS A 576 7.33 81.71 -17.34
CA CYS A 576 7.68 82.17 -18.67
C CYS A 576 7.22 83.63 -18.88
N THR A 577 8.16 84.51 -19.22
CA THR A 577 7.88 85.93 -19.54
C THR A 577 7.76 86.20 -21.04
N SER A 578 7.88 85.17 -21.89
CA SER A 578 7.95 85.33 -23.35
C SER A 578 6.60 85.63 -24.01
N SER A 579 5.46 85.37 -23.34
CA SER A 579 4.11 85.69 -23.82
C SER A 579 3.16 85.76 -22.63
N GLU A 580 2.28 86.77 -22.58
CA GLU A 580 1.27 86.94 -21.52
C GLU A 580 0.27 85.77 -21.43
N ALA A 581 0.19 84.93 -22.47
CA ALA A 581 -0.67 83.74 -22.51
C ALA A 581 0.04 82.45 -22.01
N CYS A 582 1.33 82.48 -21.70
CA CYS A 582 2.09 81.28 -21.34
C CYS A 582 2.23 81.09 -19.83
N SER A 583 1.40 80.22 -19.25
CA SER A 583 1.41 79.90 -17.81
C SER A 583 2.40 78.78 -17.42
N MET A 584 3.54 78.66 -18.11
CA MET A 584 4.51 77.59 -17.87
C MET A 584 5.50 77.97 -16.76
N ILE A 585 5.77 77.03 -15.85
CA ILE A 585 6.64 77.22 -14.69
C ILE A 585 7.81 76.25 -14.76
N PHE A 586 9.01 76.75 -14.51
CA PHE A 586 10.25 75.99 -14.54
C PHE A 586 11.01 76.10 -13.21
N CYS A 587 11.74 75.05 -12.86
CA CYS A 587 12.74 75.12 -11.80
C CYS A 587 13.88 76.03 -12.25
N GLN A 588 14.54 76.74 -11.34
CA GLN A 588 15.61 77.69 -11.68
C GLN A 588 16.72 77.04 -12.53
N GLN A 589 17.08 75.80 -12.20
CA GLN A 589 18.08 75.03 -12.95
C GLN A 589 17.59 74.61 -14.34
N CYS A 590 16.31 74.24 -14.44
CA CYS A 590 15.67 73.81 -15.68
C CYS A 590 15.44 74.99 -16.64
N TRP A 591 15.19 76.18 -16.10
CA TRP A 591 15.06 77.42 -16.86
C TRP A 591 16.41 77.90 -17.39
N ALA A 592 17.47 77.75 -16.59
CA ALA A 592 18.85 77.98 -17.03
C ALA A 592 19.26 76.98 -18.12
N ASP A 593 18.92 75.68 -17.96
CA ASP A 593 19.18 74.62 -18.95
C ASP A 593 18.44 74.79 -20.29
N LEU A 594 17.47 75.73 -20.34
CA LEU A 594 16.69 76.11 -21.51
C LEU A 594 17.11 77.46 -22.11
N ASP A 595 18.22 78.06 -21.64
CA ASP A 595 18.68 79.40 -22.04
C ASP A 595 17.58 80.48 -21.89
N LYS A 596 16.67 80.29 -20.93
CA LYS A 596 15.50 81.16 -20.69
C LYS A 596 14.52 81.25 -21.87
N VAL A 597 14.56 80.28 -22.79
CA VAL A 597 13.60 80.16 -23.90
C VAL A 597 12.52 79.15 -23.53
N CYS A 598 11.25 79.58 -23.63
CA CYS A 598 10.12 78.69 -23.34
C CYS A 598 9.77 77.83 -24.56
N PRO A 599 9.83 76.49 -24.46
CA PRO A 599 9.48 75.58 -25.58
C PRO A 599 8.03 75.69 -26.03
N ALA A 600 7.15 76.26 -25.21
CA ALA A 600 5.75 76.48 -25.53
C ALA A 600 5.50 77.79 -26.31
N CYS A 601 6.39 78.79 -26.17
CA CYS A 601 6.27 80.08 -26.86
C CYS A 601 7.01 80.12 -28.19
N PHE A 602 8.11 79.36 -28.31
CA PHE A 602 8.92 79.28 -29.53
C PHE A 602 9.09 77.81 -29.95
N PRO A 603 8.06 77.19 -30.55
CA PRO A 603 8.15 75.82 -31.04
C PRO A 603 9.00 75.67 -32.31
N HIS A 604 9.31 76.77 -33.04
CA HIS A 604 9.88 76.75 -34.39
C HIS A 604 11.42 76.88 -34.50
N GLU A 605 12.18 77.09 -33.41
CA GLU A 605 13.65 76.92 -33.45
C GLU A 605 14.08 75.44 -33.37
N LEU A 606 13.12 74.50 -33.40
CA LEU A 606 13.29 73.05 -33.30
C LEU A 606 13.06 72.29 -34.62
N GLU A 607 12.98 72.98 -35.77
CA GLU A 607 12.90 72.33 -37.08
C GLU A 607 14.30 71.93 -37.58
N VAL A 608 14.52 70.63 -37.79
CA VAL A 608 15.70 70.08 -38.48
C VAL A 608 15.23 69.54 -39.83
N GLU A 609 15.91 69.95 -40.89
CA GLU A 609 15.81 69.43 -42.25
C GLU A 609 16.00 67.89 -42.29
N PRO A 610 15.26 67.17 -43.15
CA PRO A 610 15.30 65.72 -43.21
C PRO A 610 16.38 65.26 -44.20
N ASP A 611 17.66 65.32 -43.85
CA ASP A 611 18.71 64.64 -44.61
C ASP A 611 19.93 64.29 -43.75
N LEU A 612 20.11 62.99 -43.47
CA LEU A 612 21.35 62.21 -43.42
C LEU A 612 21.16 60.99 -42.51
N CYS A 613 20.66 59.91 -43.10
CA CYS A 613 21.08 58.58 -42.69
C CYS A 613 22.51 58.37 -43.19
N VAL A 614 23.49 58.34 -42.29
CA VAL A 614 24.80 57.76 -42.58
C VAL A 614 25.15 56.78 -41.47
N ASP A 615 25.50 55.59 -41.92
CA ASP A 615 25.95 54.41 -41.22
C ASP A 615 27.01 54.70 -40.16
N VAL A 616 26.84 54.12 -38.97
CA VAL A 616 27.97 53.70 -38.14
C VAL A 616 27.63 52.36 -37.49
N TYR A 617 27.97 51.29 -38.19
CA TYR A 617 28.35 50.01 -37.59
C TYR A 617 29.54 50.23 -36.67
N TYR A 618 29.52 49.66 -35.46
CA TYR A 618 30.75 49.19 -34.82
C TYR A 618 30.47 48.05 -33.83
N GLY A 619 31.17 46.93 -34.08
CA GLY A 619 32.01 46.21 -33.11
C GLY A 619 31.30 45.32 -32.12
#